data_AF-A0A6A6BYA0-F1
#
_entry.id   AF-A0A6A6BYA0-F1
#
_cell.length_a   1.000
_cell.length_b   1.000
_cell.length_c   1.000
_cell.angle_alpha   90.00
_cell.angle_beta   90.00
_cell.angle_gamma   90.00
#
_symmetry.space_group_name_H-M   'P 1'
#
loop_
_entity.id
_entity.type
_entity.pdbx_description
1 polymer ?
#
loop_
_entity_poly.entity_id
_entity_poly.type
_entity_poly.pdbx_seq_one_letter_code
_entity_poly.pdbx_strand_id
1 'polypeptide(L)'
;MDSALRAMRPLQSTTSVKTRQRRAALAMGLRGELKRKLRKLIKPWKTSTSKPPFTAEQLVVIALFLCPPEGSTQARVERFIMQHFGYYLKLALACTPLADSKHLTAPRSNQRKVEAFQKDCNRVYRQFEVPIQTASSSEGSTARWTITAAATHIFLRDVLRPSAPEEPFPFQRLPAELRNRIYEYVLRFPTQGVCVKVKAEKPGKESKSIPAQFSVIRDQKLEMNGSGASDFYYKLESAYRDYPLANHPDGLPKGIQNCLPAADHLSVLSVSKQVFQEAMPIFYSTNNFTFDSLQHLLWFLEATPAARRDHIEHVSFYYMDGYEKFASPAFKLLKEISHLRELDIGVAESYWKNLVKVDWTPKYPDVLKVPGAFTLRSIRGLKVVRFHGDCETFKTLIPEMTGEKKKAKAPRKRKAKADADNAEPAEDAKNGENVQKQIAPAKKKARKGKST
;
A
#
# COMPACT_ATOMS: atom_id res chain seq x y z
N MET A 1 -8.63 13.79 -47.59
CA MET A 1 -8.58 12.62 -46.67
C MET A 1 -9.27 12.88 -45.31
N ASP A 2 -9.98 14.01 -45.11
CA ASP A 2 -10.59 14.36 -43.80
C ASP A 2 -12.10 14.08 -43.64
N SER A 3 -12.77 13.44 -44.61
CA SER A 3 -14.23 13.27 -44.56
C SER A 3 -14.70 11.87 -44.10
N ALA A 4 -13.79 10.93 -43.82
CA ALA A 4 -14.14 9.53 -43.50
C ALA A 4 -14.17 9.20 -42.00
N LEU A 5 -13.77 10.12 -41.10
CA LEU A 5 -13.67 9.87 -39.65
C LEU A 5 -14.90 10.29 -38.82
N ARG A 6 -15.98 10.77 -39.44
CA ARG A 6 -17.19 11.24 -38.72
C ARG A 6 -18.31 10.20 -38.54
N ALA A 7 -18.17 8.97 -39.03
CA ALA A 7 -19.28 8.00 -39.06
C ALA A 7 -19.26 6.90 -37.98
N MET A 8 -18.34 6.91 -37.03
CA MET A 8 -18.34 5.95 -35.90
C MET A 8 -18.85 6.60 -34.61
N ARG A 9 -20.15 6.89 -34.54
CA ARG A 9 -20.81 7.05 -33.24
C ARG A 9 -20.94 5.66 -32.61
N PRO A 10 -20.36 5.41 -31.42
CA PRO A 10 -20.56 4.14 -30.75
C PRO A 10 -22.06 3.99 -30.46
N LEU A 11 -22.65 2.89 -30.96
CA LEU A 11 -23.99 2.44 -30.59
C LEU A 11 -24.03 2.27 -29.07
N GLN A 12 -24.42 3.32 -28.35
CA GLN A 12 -24.67 3.24 -26.92
C GLN A 12 -25.83 2.26 -26.72
N SER A 13 -25.52 1.07 -26.20
CA SER A 13 -26.51 0.01 -26.04
C SER A 13 -27.62 0.48 -25.10
N THR A 14 -28.85 0.50 -25.59
CA THR A 14 -30.06 0.86 -24.83
C THR A 14 -30.32 -0.10 -23.66
N THR A 15 -29.71 -1.29 -23.69
CA THR A 15 -29.65 -2.26 -22.58
C THR A 15 -28.90 -1.74 -21.35
N SER A 16 -27.99 -0.78 -21.51
CA SER A 16 -27.23 -0.19 -20.39
C SER A 16 -28.10 0.70 -19.49
N VAL A 17 -29.02 1.48 -20.07
CA VAL A 17 -29.83 2.46 -19.33
C VAL A 17 -30.87 1.77 -18.44
N LYS A 18 -31.62 0.78 -18.98
CA LYS A 18 -32.61 0.01 -18.20
C LYS A 18 -31.98 -0.72 -17.02
N THR A 19 -30.78 -1.28 -17.23
CA THR A 19 -30.02 -1.98 -16.16
C THR A 19 -29.59 -1.01 -15.07
N ARG A 20 -29.11 0.19 -15.43
CA ARG A 20 -28.74 1.24 -14.47
C ARG A 20 -29.93 1.74 -13.66
N GLN A 21 -31.07 1.94 -14.30
CA GLN A 21 -32.32 2.34 -13.63
C GLN A 21 -32.81 1.28 -12.64
N ARG A 22 -32.82 0.00 -13.02
CA ARG A 22 -33.17 -1.11 -12.11
C ARG A 22 -32.25 -1.19 -10.90
N ARG A 23 -30.93 -1.07 -11.10
CA ARG A 23 -29.95 -1.05 -9.99
C ARG A 23 -30.16 0.14 -9.05
N ALA A 24 -30.46 1.32 -9.60
CA ALA A 24 -30.74 2.50 -8.80
C ALA A 24 -32.03 2.35 -7.97
N ALA A 25 -33.11 1.82 -8.57
CA ALA A 25 -34.37 1.56 -7.86
C ALA A 25 -34.19 0.54 -6.72
N LEU A 26 -33.46 -0.54 -6.97
CA LEU A 26 -33.17 -1.56 -5.96
C LEU A 26 -32.31 -0.99 -4.82
N ALA A 27 -31.30 -0.16 -5.14
CA ALA A 27 -30.49 0.52 -4.15
C ALA A 27 -31.30 1.51 -3.29
N MET A 28 -32.27 2.22 -3.89
CA MET A 28 -33.19 3.10 -3.15
C MET A 28 -34.12 2.32 -2.21
N GLY A 29 -34.70 1.21 -2.68
CA GLY A 29 -35.54 0.33 -1.85
C GLY A 29 -34.79 -0.20 -0.63
N LEU A 30 -33.58 -0.74 -0.85
CA LEU A 30 -32.71 -1.23 0.21
C LEU A 30 -32.35 -0.12 1.21
N ARG A 31 -32.04 1.09 0.72
CA ARG A 31 -31.72 2.24 1.57
C ARG A 31 -32.90 2.63 2.46
N GLY A 32 -34.12 2.66 1.91
CA GLY A 32 -35.34 2.98 2.65
C GLY A 32 -35.63 1.97 3.77
N GLU A 33 -35.54 0.67 3.45
CA GLU A 33 -35.71 -0.39 4.44
C GLU A 33 -34.67 -0.32 5.56
N LEU A 34 -33.39 -0.15 5.20
CA LEU A 34 -32.31 -0.06 6.17
C LEU A 34 -32.46 1.15 7.09
N LYS A 35 -32.87 2.32 6.57
CA LYS A 35 -33.18 3.50 7.40
C LYS A 35 -34.30 3.22 8.41
N ARG A 36 -35.35 2.49 8.01
CA ARG A 36 -36.43 2.08 8.94
C ARG A 36 -35.90 1.17 10.05
N LYS A 37 -35.10 0.16 9.71
CA LYS A 37 -34.47 -0.75 10.68
C LYS A 37 -33.59 0.00 11.68
N LEU A 38 -32.71 0.87 11.19
CA LEU A 38 -31.80 1.65 12.05
C LEU A 38 -32.55 2.63 12.96
N ARG A 39 -33.61 3.29 12.47
CA ARG A 39 -34.46 4.14 13.31
C ARG A 39 -35.15 3.35 14.42
N LYS A 40 -35.64 2.14 14.11
CA LYS A 40 -36.22 1.24 15.12
C LYS A 40 -35.17 0.82 16.15
N LEU A 41 -33.97 0.48 15.70
CA LEU A 41 -32.83 0.08 16.53
C LEU A 41 -32.41 1.19 17.53
N ILE A 42 -32.31 2.44 17.09
CA ILE A 42 -31.86 3.54 17.97
C ILE A 42 -32.99 4.14 18.82
N LYS A 43 -34.27 3.83 18.52
CA LYS A 43 -35.43 4.43 19.20
C LYS A 43 -35.35 4.36 20.74
N PRO A 44 -34.96 3.24 21.38
CA PRO A 44 -34.87 3.16 22.84
C PRO A 44 -33.79 4.07 23.44
N TRP A 45 -32.78 4.45 22.66
CA TRP A 45 -31.61 5.19 23.13
C TRP A 45 -31.77 6.71 23.00
N LYS A 46 -32.84 7.20 22.37
CA LYS A 46 -33.09 8.63 22.16
C LYS A 46 -33.27 9.40 23.47
N THR A 47 -33.97 8.80 24.43
CA THR A 47 -34.27 9.42 25.74
C THR A 47 -33.51 8.77 26.89
N SER A 48 -32.81 7.66 26.62
CA SER A 48 -32.05 6.92 27.63
C SER A 48 -30.92 7.75 28.20
N THR A 49 -30.73 7.65 29.53
CA THR A 49 -29.57 8.17 30.24
C THR A 49 -28.38 7.23 30.25
N SER A 50 -28.59 5.98 29.85
CA SER A 50 -27.54 4.97 29.81
C SER A 50 -26.77 5.06 28.49
N LYS A 51 -25.46 4.82 28.54
CA LYS A 51 -24.61 4.77 27.33
C LYS A 51 -25.18 3.71 26.38
N PRO A 52 -25.42 4.04 25.10
CA PRO A 52 -25.92 3.05 24.15
C PRO A 52 -24.87 1.93 23.93
N PRO A 53 -25.29 0.69 23.66
CA PRO A 53 -24.41 -0.46 23.47
C PRO A 53 -23.85 -0.49 22.04
N PHE A 54 -23.42 0.67 21.54
CA PHE A 54 -22.82 0.83 20.22
C PHE A 54 -21.39 1.33 20.39
N THR A 55 -20.47 0.83 19.56
CA THR A 55 -19.11 1.38 19.48
C THR A 55 -19.12 2.75 18.81
N ALA A 56 -18.01 3.50 18.90
CA ALA A 56 -17.90 4.79 18.21
C ALA A 56 -18.03 4.64 16.68
N GLU A 57 -17.42 3.58 16.13
CA GLU A 57 -17.48 3.21 14.72
C GLU A 57 -18.93 2.96 14.27
N GLN A 58 -19.68 2.18 15.07
CA GLN A 58 -21.10 1.92 14.80
C GLN A 58 -21.94 3.19 14.88
N LEU A 59 -21.72 4.04 15.88
CA LEU A 59 -22.42 5.33 16.02
C LEU A 59 -22.18 6.24 14.82
N VAL A 60 -20.93 6.36 14.36
CA VAL A 60 -20.56 7.17 13.17
C VAL A 60 -21.21 6.60 11.91
N VAL A 61 -21.19 5.28 11.70
CA VAL A 61 -21.83 4.64 10.53
C VAL A 61 -23.36 4.83 10.55
N ILE A 62 -23.99 4.66 11.71
CA ILE A 62 -25.43 4.92 11.90
C ILE A 62 -25.75 6.38 11.56
N ALA A 63 -24.97 7.31 12.12
CA ALA A 63 -25.18 8.75 11.95
C ALA A 63 -24.97 9.20 10.50
N LEU A 64 -23.88 8.79 9.86
CA LEU A 64 -23.61 9.07 8.44
C LEU A 64 -24.72 8.54 7.53
N PHE A 65 -25.22 7.35 7.79
CA PHE A 65 -26.24 6.74 6.95
C PHE A 65 -27.63 7.37 7.12
N LEU A 66 -27.98 7.76 8.36
CA LEU A 66 -29.24 8.42 8.69
C LEU A 66 -29.25 9.91 8.33
N CYS A 67 -28.10 10.58 8.34
CA CYS A 67 -27.95 11.95 7.86
C CYS A 67 -28.32 12.08 6.37
N PRO A 68 -28.81 13.25 5.93
CA PRO A 68 -28.95 13.56 4.52
C PRO A 68 -27.61 13.39 3.78
N PRO A 69 -27.61 12.84 2.55
CA PRO A 69 -26.38 12.54 1.80
C PRO A 69 -25.58 13.77 1.35
N GLU A 70 -26.13 14.97 1.48
CA GLU A 70 -25.55 16.24 1.02
C GLU A 70 -24.43 16.74 1.96
N GLY A 71 -23.34 15.97 2.05
CA GLY A 71 -22.11 16.40 2.70
C GLY A 71 -22.17 16.38 4.22
N SER A 72 -22.16 15.18 4.80
CA SER A 72 -21.97 15.01 6.24
C SER A 72 -20.52 15.34 6.61
N THR A 73 -20.31 16.56 7.08
CA THR A 73 -19.05 16.94 7.75
C THR A 73 -18.95 16.20 9.08
N GLN A 74 -17.73 16.00 9.56
CA GLN A 74 -17.52 15.35 10.84
C GLN A 74 -18.32 16.00 11.99
N ALA A 75 -18.30 17.33 12.09
CA ALA A 75 -19.06 18.07 13.09
C ALA A 75 -20.57 17.83 13.00
N ARG A 76 -21.11 17.64 11.78
CA ARG A 76 -22.53 17.32 11.57
C ARG A 76 -22.88 15.92 12.07
N VAL A 77 -22.00 14.94 11.85
CA VAL A 77 -22.17 13.57 12.33
C VAL A 77 -22.12 13.52 13.86
N GLU A 78 -21.13 14.17 14.47
CA GLU A 78 -21.03 14.26 15.93
C GLU A 78 -22.25 14.92 16.55
N ARG A 79 -22.70 16.05 15.96
CA ARG A 79 -23.94 16.71 16.37
C ARG A 79 -25.15 15.81 16.23
N PHE A 80 -25.25 15.03 15.14
CA PHE A 80 -26.32 14.05 14.96
C PHE A 80 -26.34 13.03 16.10
N ILE A 81 -25.18 12.47 16.46
CA ILE A 81 -25.06 11.50 17.56
C ILE A 81 -25.47 12.15 18.88
N MET A 82 -24.99 13.36 19.18
CA MET A 82 -25.38 14.09 20.39
C MET A 82 -26.88 14.35 20.44
N GLN A 83 -27.54 14.67 19.32
CA GLN A 83 -28.98 14.95 19.29
C GLN A 83 -29.87 13.70 19.32
N HIS A 84 -29.38 12.56 18.86
CA HIS A 84 -30.19 11.35 18.67
C HIS A 84 -29.98 10.28 19.74
N PHE A 85 -29.02 10.48 20.65
CA PHE A 85 -28.73 9.55 21.75
C PHE A 85 -28.71 10.33 23.06
N GLY A 86 -29.70 10.07 23.93
CA GLY A 86 -29.98 10.87 25.13
C GLY A 86 -28.80 10.99 26.09
N TYR A 87 -27.99 9.93 26.21
CA TYR A 87 -26.75 9.93 26.98
C TYR A 87 -25.77 11.01 26.51
N TYR A 88 -25.48 11.06 25.21
CA TYR A 88 -24.55 12.02 24.63
C TYR A 88 -25.13 13.43 24.62
N LEU A 89 -26.45 13.59 24.45
CA LEU A 89 -27.14 14.87 24.58
C LEU A 89 -26.92 15.47 25.97
N LYS A 90 -27.17 14.68 27.01
CA LYS A 90 -27.01 15.11 28.40
C LYS A 90 -25.55 15.47 28.72
N LEU A 91 -24.59 14.69 28.22
CA LEU A 91 -23.17 15.02 28.34
C LEU A 91 -22.84 16.36 27.67
N ALA A 92 -23.33 16.60 26.45
CA ALA A 92 -23.09 17.84 25.72
C ALA A 92 -23.74 19.06 26.41
N LEU A 93 -24.99 18.92 26.87
CA LEU A 93 -25.70 19.99 27.61
C LEU A 93 -24.99 20.33 28.92
N ALA A 94 -24.48 19.32 29.65
CA ALA A 94 -23.73 19.54 30.88
C ALA A 94 -22.38 20.24 30.66
N CYS A 95 -21.86 20.28 29.43
CA CYS A 95 -20.63 20.98 29.07
C CYS A 95 -20.87 22.35 28.43
N THR A 96 -22.11 22.67 28.07
CA THR A 96 -22.44 23.96 27.46
C THR A 96 -22.67 24.97 28.58
N PRO A 97 -21.84 26.02 28.73
CA PRO A 97 -22.07 27.04 29.75
C PRO A 97 -23.43 27.71 29.47
N LEU A 98 -24.34 27.67 30.45
CA LEU A 98 -25.56 28.47 30.40
C LEU A 98 -25.14 29.95 30.37
N ALA A 99 -25.59 30.68 29.35
CA ALA A 99 -25.20 32.07 29.09
C ALA A 99 -25.38 33.01 30.30
N ASP A 100 -26.24 32.65 31.26
CA ASP A 100 -26.56 33.48 32.42
C ASP A 100 -25.76 33.13 33.69
N SER A 101 -24.96 32.04 33.69
CA SER A 101 -24.18 31.66 34.88
C SER A 101 -22.69 31.89 34.67
N LYS A 102 -22.22 33.08 35.05
CA LYS A 102 -20.79 33.45 35.02
C LYS A 102 -19.91 32.62 35.97
N HIS A 103 -20.48 31.72 36.78
CA HIS A 103 -19.75 31.05 37.87
C HIS A 103 -19.91 29.52 37.93
N LEU A 104 -20.73 28.89 37.09
CA LEU A 104 -20.86 27.42 37.07
C LEU A 104 -20.02 26.84 35.91
N THR A 105 -18.75 26.57 36.19
CA THR A 105 -17.94 25.72 35.29
C THR A 105 -18.55 24.32 35.26
N ALA A 106 -18.78 23.79 34.06
CA ALA A 106 -19.19 22.40 33.89
C ALA A 106 -18.32 21.45 34.72
N PRO A 107 -18.87 20.38 35.33
CA PRO A 107 -18.05 19.39 36.00
C PRO A 107 -16.96 18.88 35.05
N ARG A 108 -15.68 19.07 35.40
CA ARG A 108 -14.52 18.66 34.59
C ARG A 108 -14.60 17.21 34.10
N SER A 109 -15.31 16.35 34.83
CA SER A 109 -15.56 14.95 34.49
C SER A 109 -16.43 14.77 33.23
N ASN A 110 -17.43 15.62 33.01
CA ASN A 110 -18.29 15.55 31.82
C ASN A 110 -17.55 16.06 30.58
N GLN A 111 -16.78 17.15 30.73
CA GLN A 111 -15.95 17.68 29.65
C GLN A 111 -14.97 16.62 29.13
N ARG A 112 -14.26 15.93 30.03
CA ARG A 112 -13.36 14.83 29.66
C ARG A 112 -14.06 13.69 28.91
N LYS A 113 -15.32 13.38 29.26
CA LYS A 113 -16.11 12.34 28.55
C LYS A 113 -16.49 12.78 27.14
N VAL A 114 -16.86 14.05 26.96
CA VAL A 114 -17.16 14.61 25.63
C VAL A 114 -15.89 14.64 24.77
N GLU A 115 -14.77 15.12 25.31
CA GLU A 115 -13.48 15.13 24.62
C GLU A 115 -13.02 13.72 24.25
N ALA A 116 -13.17 12.74 25.15
CA ALA A 116 -12.86 11.34 24.87
C ALA A 116 -13.73 10.77 23.74
N PHE A 117 -15.03 11.06 23.75
CA PHE A 117 -15.96 10.64 22.69
C PHE A 117 -15.62 11.28 21.33
N GLN A 118 -15.28 12.58 21.31
CA GLN A 118 -14.84 13.28 20.09
C GLN A 118 -13.53 12.70 19.58
N LYS A 119 -12.58 12.38 20.46
CA LYS A 119 -11.34 11.71 20.11
C LYS A 119 -11.58 10.32 19.51
N ASP A 120 -12.52 9.56 20.07
CA ASP A 120 -12.93 8.28 19.50
C ASP A 120 -13.57 8.47 18.12
N CYS A 121 -14.46 9.44 17.93
CA CYS A 121 -15.05 9.75 16.62
C CYS A 121 -13.98 10.18 15.60
N ASN A 122 -13.04 11.07 15.97
CA ASN A 122 -11.90 11.47 15.14
C ASN A 122 -11.10 10.25 14.65
N ARG A 123 -10.93 9.24 15.52
CA ARG A 123 -10.21 8.00 15.18
C ARG A 123 -10.95 7.23 14.08
N VAL A 124 -12.28 7.16 14.14
CA VAL A 124 -13.13 6.45 13.17
C VAL A 124 -12.88 6.95 11.74
N TYR A 125 -12.78 8.26 11.53
CA TYR A 125 -12.54 8.84 10.20
C TYR A 125 -11.17 8.51 9.60
N ARG A 126 -10.26 7.96 10.40
CA ARG A 126 -8.91 7.55 10.00
C ARG A 126 -8.77 6.03 9.90
N GLN A 127 -9.79 5.26 10.27
CA GLN A 127 -9.78 3.81 10.23
C GLN A 127 -10.25 3.29 8.87
N PHE A 128 -9.57 2.25 8.37
CA PHE A 128 -9.90 1.60 7.10
C PHE A 128 -11.08 0.62 7.20
N GLU A 129 -11.28 -0.03 8.35
CA GLU A 129 -12.36 -1.02 8.56
C GLU A 129 -13.75 -0.40 8.49
N VAL A 130 -13.84 0.87 8.82
CA VAL A 130 -15.10 1.58 8.81
C VAL A 130 -15.37 1.98 7.36
N PRO A 131 -16.44 1.48 6.72
CA PRO A 131 -16.58 1.55 5.28
C PRO A 131 -17.15 2.91 4.84
N ILE A 132 -16.51 3.97 5.31
CA ILE A 132 -16.83 5.37 5.02
C ILE A 132 -15.90 5.86 3.91
N GLN A 133 -16.43 6.76 3.09
CA GLN A 133 -15.74 7.30 1.93
C GLN A 133 -15.71 8.82 2.05
N THR A 134 -14.59 9.42 1.67
CA THR A 134 -14.50 10.87 1.52
C THR A 134 -15.12 11.25 0.17
N ALA A 135 -16.20 12.04 0.17
CA ALA A 135 -16.71 12.65 -1.04
C ALA A 135 -15.74 13.77 -1.45
N SER A 136 -15.44 13.87 -2.76
CA SER A 136 -14.49 14.83 -3.32
C SER A 136 -14.69 16.23 -2.72
N SER A 137 -13.66 16.76 -2.07
CA SER A 137 -13.66 18.14 -1.60
C SER A 137 -13.27 19.04 -2.77
N SER A 138 -14.07 20.07 -3.05
CA SER A 138 -13.55 21.22 -3.77
C SER A 138 -12.51 21.90 -2.88
N GLU A 139 -11.43 22.43 -3.47
CA GLU A 139 -10.35 23.14 -2.78
C GLU A 139 -10.89 24.05 -1.65
N GLY A 140 -10.37 23.87 -0.43
CA GLY A 140 -10.76 24.64 0.76
C GLY A 140 -12.05 24.20 1.50
N SER A 141 -12.82 23.23 0.99
CA SER A 141 -14.01 22.74 1.72
C SER A 141 -13.64 21.73 2.81
N THR A 142 -14.39 21.76 3.91
CA THR A 142 -14.36 20.70 4.93
C THR A 142 -14.62 19.34 4.30
N ALA A 143 -13.81 18.32 4.68
CA ALA A 143 -13.95 16.97 4.17
C ALA A 143 -15.36 16.43 4.42
N ARG A 144 -15.99 15.92 3.37
CA ARG A 144 -17.34 15.35 3.40
C ARG A 144 -17.25 13.85 3.43
N TRP A 145 -18.05 13.21 4.28
CA TRP A 145 -18.05 11.76 4.43
C TRP A 145 -19.38 11.17 3.99
N THR A 146 -19.32 9.99 3.38
CA THR A 146 -20.49 9.24 2.90
C THR A 146 -20.30 7.74 3.14
N ILE A 147 -21.39 6.98 3.08
CA ILE A 147 -21.40 5.53 3.19
C ILE A 147 -22.54 4.96 2.35
N THR A 148 -22.30 3.81 1.71
CA THR A 148 -23.30 3.13 0.88
C THR A 148 -24.22 2.27 1.73
N ALA A 149 -25.45 2.00 1.25
CA ALA A 149 -26.39 1.14 1.97
C ALA A 149 -25.88 -0.30 2.16
N ALA A 150 -25.16 -0.84 1.17
CA ALA A 150 -24.55 -2.16 1.28
C ALA A 150 -23.47 -2.19 2.36
N ALA A 151 -22.56 -1.20 2.36
CA ALA A 151 -21.52 -1.06 3.38
C ALA A 151 -22.10 -0.92 4.79
N THR A 152 -23.13 -0.07 4.98
CA THR A 152 -23.81 0.08 6.28
C THR A 152 -24.45 -1.22 6.73
N HIS A 153 -25.15 -1.94 5.82
CA HIS A 153 -25.81 -3.20 6.17
C HIS A 153 -24.82 -4.28 6.61
N ILE A 154 -23.69 -4.39 5.92
CA ILE A 154 -22.63 -5.35 6.26
C ILE A 154 -21.98 -4.97 7.59
N PHE A 155 -21.58 -3.71 7.75
CA PHE A 155 -20.87 -3.26 8.95
C PHE A 155 -21.72 -3.33 10.22
N LEU A 156 -23.02 -3.04 10.12
CA LEU A 156 -23.95 -3.09 11.25
C LEU A 156 -24.67 -4.45 11.37
N ARG A 157 -24.22 -5.49 10.70
CA ARG A 157 -24.92 -6.79 10.63
C ARG A 157 -25.23 -7.34 12.02
N ASP A 158 -24.25 -7.35 12.91
CA ASP A 158 -24.37 -7.94 14.26
C ASP A 158 -25.38 -7.17 15.11
N VAL A 159 -25.48 -5.86 14.90
CA VAL A 159 -26.43 -4.98 15.59
C VAL A 159 -27.84 -5.10 14.99
N LEU A 160 -27.94 -5.34 13.68
CA LEU A 160 -29.20 -5.44 12.94
C LEU A 160 -29.86 -6.83 13.07
N ARG A 161 -29.10 -7.89 13.37
CA ARG A 161 -29.58 -9.27 13.53
C ARG A 161 -29.00 -9.92 14.79
N PRO A 162 -29.47 -9.56 15.98
CA PRO A 162 -28.85 -10.00 17.23
C PRO A 162 -29.03 -11.49 17.60
N SER A 163 -29.52 -12.38 16.73
CA SER A 163 -30.07 -13.68 17.23
C SER A 163 -30.12 -14.88 16.27
N ALA A 164 -29.28 -14.98 15.24
CA ALA A 164 -29.11 -16.28 14.58
C ALA A 164 -27.72 -16.84 14.96
N PRO A 165 -27.61 -18.08 15.48
CA PRO A 165 -26.33 -18.77 15.51
C PRO A 165 -25.92 -18.95 14.04
N GLU A 166 -25.05 -18.08 13.55
CA GLU A 166 -24.49 -18.23 12.23
C GLU A 166 -23.56 -19.44 12.28
N GLU A 167 -23.97 -20.54 11.66
CA GLU A 167 -23.00 -21.55 11.27
C GLU A 167 -21.86 -20.83 10.53
N PRO A 168 -20.60 -21.02 10.94
CA PRO A 168 -19.47 -20.35 10.30
C PRO A 168 -19.51 -20.61 8.80
N PHE A 169 -19.39 -19.55 8.00
CA PHE A 169 -19.33 -19.70 6.54
C PHE A 169 -18.20 -20.68 6.19
N PRO A 170 -18.48 -21.79 5.49
CA PRO A 170 -17.49 -22.84 5.26
C PRO A 170 -16.53 -22.43 4.14
N PHE A 171 -15.69 -21.42 4.41
CA PHE A 171 -14.80 -20.78 3.44
C PHE A 171 -13.94 -21.78 2.67
N GLN A 172 -13.48 -22.84 3.33
CA GLN A 172 -12.65 -23.89 2.71
C GLN A 172 -13.41 -24.79 1.72
N ARG A 173 -14.75 -24.77 1.74
CA ARG A 173 -15.57 -25.49 0.75
C ARG A 173 -15.76 -24.71 -0.56
N LEU A 174 -15.32 -23.45 -0.61
CA LEU A 174 -15.30 -22.70 -1.87
C LEU A 174 -14.27 -23.31 -2.84
N PRO A 175 -14.50 -23.29 -4.16
CA PRO A 175 -13.45 -23.55 -5.15
C PRO A 175 -12.23 -22.64 -4.95
N ALA A 176 -11.04 -23.14 -5.29
CA ALA A 176 -9.78 -22.43 -5.08
C ALA A 176 -9.76 -21.07 -5.80
N GLU A 177 -10.40 -20.97 -6.96
CA GLU A 177 -10.51 -19.74 -7.74
C GLU A 177 -11.25 -18.65 -6.96
N LEU A 178 -12.34 -19.01 -6.27
CA LEU A 178 -13.11 -18.06 -5.47
C LEU A 178 -12.33 -17.65 -4.21
N ARG A 179 -11.62 -18.58 -3.57
CA ARG A 179 -10.75 -18.25 -2.42
C ARG A 179 -9.65 -17.28 -2.82
N ASN A 180 -8.97 -17.53 -3.95
CA ASN A 180 -7.95 -16.64 -4.50
C ASN A 180 -8.50 -15.26 -4.84
N ARG A 181 -9.70 -15.16 -5.43
CA ARG A 181 -10.35 -13.87 -5.64
C ARG A 181 -10.63 -13.14 -4.34
N ILE A 182 -11.07 -13.84 -3.29
CA ILE A 182 -11.28 -13.22 -1.98
C ILE A 182 -9.95 -12.75 -1.39
N TYR A 183 -8.88 -13.53 -1.51
CA TYR A 183 -7.53 -13.11 -1.10
C TYR A 183 -7.06 -11.89 -1.87
N GLU A 184 -7.25 -11.81 -3.18
CA GLU A 184 -6.96 -10.60 -3.97
C GLU A 184 -7.73 -9.39 -3.43
N TYR A 185 -9.03 -9.52 -3.13
CA TYR A 185 -9.81 -8.41 -2.59
C TYR A 185 -9.34 -7.94 -1.20
N VAL A 186 -8.80 -8.84 -0.39
CA VAL A 186 -8.38 -8.56 0.99
C VAL A 186 -6.93 -8.08 1.07
N LEU A 187 -6.06 -8.66 0.25
CA LEU A 187 -4.60 -8.52 0.35
C LEU A 187 -3.99 -7.67 -0.74
N ARG A 188 -4.72 -7.34 -1.82
CA ARG A 188 -4.21 -6.45 -2.85
C ARG A 188 -4.48 -5.00 -2.45
N PHE A 189 -3.40 -4.28 -2.22
CA PHE A 189 -3.43 -2.86 -1.95
C PHE A 189 -3.42 -2.08 -3.28
N PRO A 190 -3.80 -0.79 -3.23
CA PRO A 190 -3.70 0.08 -4.39
C PRO A 190 -2.27 0.17 -4.93
N THR A 191 -2.14 0.55 -6.19
CA THR A 191 -0.88 0.55 -6.97
C THR A 191 0.27 1.30 -6.31
N GLN A 192 -0.03 2.21 -5.39
CA GLN A 192 0.96 3.00 -4.67
C GLN A 192 1.73 2.21 -3.62
N GLY A 193 1.25 1.00 -3.27
CA GLY A 193 2.01 0.05 -2.47
C GLY A 193 1.78 0.10 -0.97
N VAL A 194 2.59 -0.67 -0.26
CA VAL A 194 2.60 -0.87 1.18
C VAL A 194 3.88 -0.22 1.72
N CYS A 195 3.75 0.86 2.47
CA CYS A 195 4.85 1.51 3.16
C CYS A 195 5.24 0.73 4.41
N VAL A 196 6.46 0.22 4.47
CA VAL A 196 6.96 -0.51 5.64
C VAL A 196 7.79 0.44 6.50
N LYS A 197 7.31 0.70 7.72
CA LYS A 197 8.03 1.49 8.72
C LYS A 197 8.44 0.58 9.86
N VAL A 198 9.74 0.45 10.06
CA VAL A 198 10.27 -0.28 11.21
C VAL A 198 10.46 0.75 12.32
N LYS A 199 9.71 0.62 13.41
CA LYS A 199 9.97 1.44 14.59
C LYS A 199 11.29 0.97 15.19
N ALA A 200 12.33 1.79 15.06
CA ALA A 200 13.55 1.59 15.82
C ALA A 200 13.18 1.67 17.31
N GLU A 201 13.27 0.55 18.02
CA GLU A 201 13.25 0.60 19.48
C GLU A 201 14.49 1.36 19.94
N LYS A 202 14.36 2.09 21.06
CA LYS A 202 15.48 2.88 21.59
C LYS A 202 16.68 1.94 21.80
N PRO A 203 17.87 2.28 21.28
CA PRO A 203 19.06 1.47 21.49
C PRO A 203 19.29 1.30 23.00
N GLY A 204 19.32 0.05 23.48
CA GLY A 204 19.48 -0.28 24.90
C GLY A 204 18.53 -1.35 25.46
N LYS A 205 17.53 -1.79 24.69
CA LYS A 205 16.78 -3.02 25.01
C LYS A 205 17.05 -4.05 23.92
N GLU A 206 17.71 -5.15 24.31
CA GLU A 206 17.88 -6.33 23.47
C GLU A 206 16.52 -7.00 23.22
N SER A 207 15.71 -6.40 22.34
CA SER A 207 14.42 -6.95 21.98
C SER A 207 14.62 -7.97 20.86
N LYS A 208 14.37 -9.24 21.19
CA LYS A 208 14.33 -10.33 20.22
C LYS A 208 13.13 -10.09 19.28
N SER A 209 13.44 -9.81 18.02
CA SER A 209 12.53 -9.57 16.89
C SER A 209 11.72 -8.26 16.97
N ILE A 210 12.04 -7.32 16.07
CA ILE A 210 11.24 -6.10 15.87
C ILE A 210 10.08 -6.45 14.94
N PRO A 211 8.80 -6.29 15.35
CA PRO A 211 7.68 -6.43 14.43
C PRO A 211 7.68 -5.24 13.45
N ALA A 212 7.92 -5.51 12.17
CA ALA A 212 7.76 -4.51 11.12
C ALA A 212 6.32 -3.97 11.14
N GLN A 213 6.15 -2.64 11.18
CA GLN A 213 4.84 -2.04 11.02
C GLN A 213 4.63 -1.75 9.53
N PHE A 214 3.55 -2.26 8.96
CA PHE A 214 3.15 -1.92 7.60
C PHE A 214 2.04 -0.86 7.66
N SER A 215 2.13 0.09 6.75
CA SER A 215 1.16 1.13 6.42
C SER A 215 0.91 1.06 4.90
N VAL A 216 -0.19 1.60 4.39
CA VAL A 216 -0.57 1.40 2.98
C VAL A 216 -0.73 2.75 2.30
N ILE A 217 -0.33 2.85 1.05
CA ILE A 217 -0.33 4.11 0.31
C ILE A 217 -1.59 4.16 -0.58
N ARG A 218 -2.34 5.27 -0.56
CA ARG A 218 -3.49 5.53 -1.44
C ARG A 218 -3.48 6.95 -2.00
N ASP A 219 -3.96 7.07 -3.24
CA ASP A 219 -4.09 8.35 -3.95
C ASP A 219 -5.14 9.22 -3.27
N GLN A 220 -4.68 10.08 -2.39
CA GLN A 220 -5.39 11.28 -2.00
C GLN A 220 -4.42 12.44 -2.14
N LYS A 221 -4.81 13.39 -2.99
CA LYS A 221 -4.29 14.76 -2.96
C LYS A 221 -4.77 15.35 -1.63
N LEU A 222 -3.96 15.21 -0.59
CA LEU A 222 -4.29 15.61 0.78
C LEU A 222 -3.60 16.95 1.06
N GLU A 223 -4.36 18.04 0.92
CA GLU A 223 -3.96 19.31 1.50
C GLU A 223 -4.21 19.26 3.02
N MET A 224 -3.13 19.39 3.79
CA MET A 224 -3.16 19.40 5.25
C MET A 224 -3.04 20.84 5.74
N ASN A 225 -4.17 21.44 6.11
CA ASN A 225 -4.21 22.63 6.97
C ASN A 225 -4.37 22.20 8.44
N GLY A 226 -3.35 22.51 9.25
CA GLY A 226 -3.54 22.98 10.64
C GLY A 226 -3.73 21.95 11.76
N SER A 227 -2.63 21.74 12.49
CA SER A 227 -2.50 21.58 13.95
C SER A 227 -3.06 20.33 14.65
N GLY A 228 -2.15 19.64 15.37
CA GLY A 228 -2.51 18.78 16.49
C GLY A 228 -2.29 17.28 16.29
N ALA A 229 -1.05 16.86 16.01
CA ALA A 229 -0.43 15.64 16.57
C ALA A 229 0.96 15.37 15.98
N SER A 230 1.93 15.17 16.88
CA SER A 230 3.24 14.49 16.70
C SER A 230 4.43 15.34 16.22
N ASP A 231 5.04 16.07 17.15
CA ASP A 231 6.36 16.75 17.00
C ASP A 231 7.49 15.84 16.50
N PHE A 232 7.36 14.52 16.63
CA PHE A 232 8.32 13.57 16.07
C PHE A 232 8.10 13.33 14.57
N TYR A 233 6.84 13.28 14.14
CA TYR A 233 6.50 13.19 12.71
C TYR A 233 6.77 14.51 11.99
N TYR A 234 6.50 15.66 12.61
CA TYR A 234 6.78 16.97 12.01
C TYR A 234 8.28 17.24 11.81
N LYS A 235 9.18 16.75 12.67
CA LYS A 235 10.63 16.91 12.46
C LYS A 235 11.19 16.05 11.34
N LEU A 236 10.71 14.81 11.21
CA LEU A 236 11.10 13.96 10.07
C LEU A 236 10.50 14.51 8.77
N GLU A 237 9.23 14.90 8.80
CA GLU A 237 8.52 15.37 7.63
C GLU A 237 8.93 16.78 7.21
N SER A 238 9.32 17.69 8.11
CA SER A 238 9.91 19.00 7.70
C SER A 238 11.28 18.81 7.08
N ALA A 239 12.11 17.92 7.63
CA ALA A 239 13.38 17.54 7.01
C ALA A 239 13.14 16.97 5.60
N TYR A 240 12.13 16.11 5.42
CA TYR A 240 11.70 15.58 4.11
C TYR A 240 10.96 16.58 3.21
N ARG A 241 10.32 17.62 3.75
CA ARG A 241 9.57 18.63 3.00
C ARG A 241 10.51 19.64 2.33
N ASP A 242 11.67 19.87 2.95
CA ASP A 242 12.75 20.66 2.35
C ASP A 242 13.62 19.83 1.38
N TYR A 243 13.45 18.50 1.33
CA TYR A 243 14.08 17.68 0.30
C TYR A 243 13.36 17.86 -1.06
N PRO A 244 14.08 18.23 -2.14
CA PRO A 244 13.52 18.45 -3.47
C PRO A 244 12.67 17.29 -4.02
N LEU A 245 12.93 16.07 -3.54
CA LEU A 245 12.25 14.84 -3.94
C LEU A 245 10.78 14.75 -3.50
N ALA A 246 10.34 15.47 -2.47
CA ALA A 246 8.95 15.37 -1.98
C ALA A 246 7.93 16.07 -2.87
N ASN A 247 8.37 17.12 -3.57
CA ASN A 247 7.53 17.94 -4.45
C ASN A 247 7.89 17.75 -5.93
N HIS A 248 8.83 16.84 -6.25
CA HIS A 248 9.19 16.56 -7.64
C HIS A 248 7.98 15.90 -8.32
N PRO A 249 7.57 16.34 -9.53
CA PRO A 249 6.46 15.74 -10.26
C PRO A 249 6.69 14.25 -10.55
N ASP A 250 7.96 13.84 -10.62
CA ASP A 250 8.39 12.44 -10.76
C ASP A 250 8.81 11.79 -9.42
N GLY A 251 8.38 12.30 -8.27
CA GLY A 251 8.68 11.67 -6.98
C GLY A 251 8.04 10.27 -6.89
N LEU A 252 8.63 9.35 -6.11
CA LEU A 252 7.94 8.10 -5.77
C LEU A 252 6.56 8.43 -5.20
N PRO A 253 5.48 7.70 -5.56
CA PRO A 253 4.12 8.04 -5.16
C PRO A 253 4.03 8.24 -3.63
N LYS A 254 3.88 9.50 -3.20
CA LYS A 254 3.72 9.89 -1.79
C LYS A 254 2.24 10.13 -1.50
N GLY A 255 1.60 9.13 -0.91
CA GLY A 255 0.22 9.22 -0.42
C GLY A 255 0.00 8.31 0.77
N ILE A 256 0.57 8.64 1.94
CA ILE A 256 0.45 7.76 3.12
C ILE A 256 -0.99 7.80 3.63
N GLN A 257 -1.74 6.71 3.46
CA GLN A 257 -2.96 6.50 4.21
C GLN A 257 -2.66 5.56 5.38
N ASN A 258 -3.14 5.87 6.57
CA ASN A 258 -3.02 4.92 7.67
C ASN A 258 -3.99 3.77 7.40
N CYS A 259 -3.52 2.65 6.85
CA CYS A 259 -4.28 1.41 6.93
C CYS A 259 -4.31 0.91 8.38
N LEU A 260 -5.13 -0.11 8.62
CA LEU A 260 -5.04 -0.83 9.88
C LEU A 260 -3.59 -1.24 10.15
N PRO A 261 -3.20 -1.41 11.43
CA PRO A 261 -1.97 -2.09 11.74
C PRO A 261 -1.84 -3.31 10.84
N ALA A 262 -0.71 -3.45 10.14
CA ALA A 262 -0.46 -4.58 9.26
C ALA A 262 -0.84 -5.95 9.84
N ALA A 263 -0.73 -6.07 11.17
CA ALA A 263 -1.15 -7.22 11.93
C ALA A 263 -2.60 -7.66 11.61
N ASP A 264 -3.52 -6.72 11.40
CA ASP A 264 -4.93 -7.01 11.15
C ASP A 264 -5.15 -7.43 9.69
N HIS A 265 -4.49 -6.79 8.73
CA HIS A 265 -4.58 -7.20 7.31
C HIS A 265 -3.89 -8.55 7.05
N LEU A 266 -2.74 -8.78 7.68
CA LEU A 266 -2.00 -10.03 7.57
C LEU A 266 -2.56 -11.13 8.48
N SER A 267 -3.56 -10.83 9.32
CA SER A 267 -4.22 -11.82 10.17
C SER A 267 -4.80 -12.98 9.36
N VAL A 268 -5.25 -12.72 8.12
CA VAL A 268 -5.73 -13.76 7.20
C VAL A 268 -4.65 -14.82 6.92
N LEU A 269 -3.37 -14.42 6.83
CA LEU A 269 -2.26 -15.35 6.63
C LEU A 269 -2.05 -16.26 7.84
N SER A 270 -2.53 -15.87 9.02
CA SER A 270 -2.39 -16.62 10.27
C SER A 270 -3.56 -17.57 10.56
N VAL A 271 -4.59 -17.61 9.71
CA VAL A 271 -5.82 -18.39 9.97
C VAL A 271 -5.57 -19.90 9.88
N SER A 272 -4.95 -20.38 8.81
CA SER A 272 -4.61 -21.80 8.64
C SER A 272 -3.44 -21.98 7.67
N LYS A 273 -2.80 -23.16 7.69
CA LYS A 273 -1.69 -23.49 6.78
C LYS A 273 -2.10 -23.39 5.30
N GLN A 274 -3.30 -23.84 4.97
CA GLN A 274 -3.82 -23.77 3.60
C GLN A 274 -4.06 -22.32 3.18
N VAL A 275 -4.70 -21.51 4.03
CA VAL A 275 -4.92 -20.08 3.76
C VAL A 275 -3.58 -19.38 3.58
N PHE A 276 -2.59 -19.68 4.44
CA PHE A 276 -1.24 -19.13 4.31
C PHE A 276 -0.62 -19.45 2.94
N GLN A 277 -0.65 -20.72 2.51
CA GLN A 277 -0.07 -21.16 1.24
C GLN A 277 -0.73 -20.52 0.02
N GLU A 278 -2.05 -20.35 0.03
CA GLU A 278 -2.80 -19.76 -1.08
C GLU A 278 -2.69 -18.23 -1.11
N ALA A 279 -2.74 -17.58 0.05
CA ALA A 279 -2.85 -16.14 0.16
C ALA A 279 -1.49 -15.40 0.21
N MET A 280 -0.44 -16.05 0.74
CA MET A 280 0.89 -15.44 0.86
C MET A 280 1.47 -15.03 -0.51
N PRO A 281 1.47 -15.87 -1.56
CA PRO A 281 1.99 -15.45 -2.87
C PRO A 281 1.26 -14.23 -3.41
N ILE A 282 -0.07 -14.17 -3.25
CA ILE A 282 -0.89 -13.05 -3.71
C ILE A 282 -0.47 -11.75 -3.02
N PHE A 283 -0.27 -11.77 -1.70
CA PHE A 283 0.16 -10.57 -0.97
C PHE A 283 1.56 -10.10 -1.40
N TYR A 284 2.55 -10.99 -1.52
CA TYR A 284 3.91 -10.54 -1.84
C TYR A 284 4.11 -10.23 -3.33
N SER A 285 3.39 -10.88 -4.24
CA SER A 285 3.58 -10.67 -5.69
C SER A 285 2.79 -9.48 -6.25
N THR A 286 1.59 -9.23 -5.72
CA THR A 286 0.72 -8.20 -6.31
C THR A 286 0.95 -6.79 -5.76
N ASN A 287 1.62 -6.67 -4.62
CA ASN A 287 1.82 -5.41 -3.92
C ASN A 287 3.20 -4.82 -4.18
N ASN A 288 3.26 -3.50 -4.28
CA ASN A 288 4.50 -2.73 -4.29
C ASN A 288 4.95 -2.46 -2.86
N PHE A 289 6.13 -2.90 -2.43
CA PHE A 289 6.66 -2.59 -1.11
C PHE A 289 7.51 -1.32 -1.15
N THR A 290 7.05 -0.27 -0.47
CA THR A 290 7.71 1.05 -0.49
C THR A 290 8.44 1.33 0.82
N PHE A 291 9.68 1.83 0.73
CA PHE A 291 10.53 2.15 1.87
C PHE A 291 11.02 3.60 1.78
N ASP A 292 10.95 4.32 2.90
CA ASP A 292 11.46 5.69 2.99
C ASP A 292 13.00 5.75 3.11
N SER A 293 13.67 4.62 3.36
CA SER A 293 15.12 4.53 3.51
C SER A 293 15.63 3.12 3.21
N LEU A 294 16.91 3.03 2.82
CA LEU A 294 17.61 1.75 2.67
C LEU A 294 17.70 0.95 3.98
N GLN A 295 17.71 1.63 5.12
CA GLN A 295 17.72 0.96 6.43
C GLN A 295 16.44 0.15 6.64
N HIS A 296 15.26 0.74 6.36
CA HIS A 296 13.99 0.03 6.47
C HIS A 296 13.84 -1.09 5.44
N LEU A 297 14.35 -0.88 4.22
CA LEU A 297 14.43 -1.94 3.21
C LEU A 297 15.26 -3.12 3.72
N LEU A 298 16.48 -2.88 4.22
CA LEU A 298 17.36 -3.93 4.73
C LEU A 298 16.69 -4.72 5.85
N TRP A 299 16.17 -4.03 6.86
CA TRP A 299 15.52 -4.67 8.00
C TRP A 299 14.31 -5.50 7.59
N PHE A 300 13.51 -5.01 6.65
CA PHE A 300 12.39 -5.78 6.10
C PHE A 300 12.87 -7.05 5.40
N LEU A 301 13.91 -6.95 4.55
CA LEU A 301 14.45 -8.10 3.85
C LEU A 301 15.07 -9.12 4.82
N GLU A 302 15.81 -8.68 5.83
CA GLU A 302 16.39 -9.57 6.86
C GLU A 302 15.31 -10.27 7.68
N ALA A 303 14.25 -9.56 8.06
CA ALA A 303 13.14 -10.11 8.85
C ALA A 303 12.19 -11.00 8.03
N THR A 304 12.18 -10.90 6.70
CA THR A 304 11.30 -11.68 5.83
C THR A 304 12.00 -12.97 5.40
N PRO A 305 11.50 -14.17 5.76
CA PRO A 305 12.14 -15.43 5.35
C PRO A 305 12.22 -15.60 3.83
N ALA A 306 13.24 -16.31 3.34
CA ALA A 306 13.46 -16.52 1.89
C ALA A 306 12.21 -17.00 1.15
N ALA A 307 11.50 -17.98 1.70
CA ALA A 307 10.26 -18.51 1.13
C ALA A 307 9.16 -17.46 0.91
N ARG A 308 9.15 -16.35 1.67
CA ARG A 308 8.23 -15.22 1.43
C ARG A 308 8.85 -14.19 0.50
N ARG A 309 10.15 -13.91 0.65
CA ARG A 309 10.88 -12.95 -0.18
C ARG A 309 10.83 -13.32 -1.65
N ASP A 310 10.91 -14.60 -1.98
CA ASP A 310 10.85 -15.08 -3.35
C ASP A 310 9.52 -14.76 -4.06
N HIS A 311 8.48 -14.37 -3.34
CA HIS A 311 7.23 -13.91 -3.95
C HIS A 311 7.18 -12.40 -4.19
N ILE A 312 8.18 -11.63 -3.74
CA ILE A 312 8.21 -10.18 -3.92
C ILE A 312 8.52 -9.85 -5.38
N GLU A 313 7.59 -9.17 -6.06
CA GLU A 313 7.78 -8.75 -7.45
C GLU A 313 8.11 -7.25 -7.58
N HIS A 314 7.60 -6.40 -6.68
CA HIS A 314 7.68 -4.94 -6.82
C HIS A 314 8.23 -4.27 -5.55
N VAL A 315 9.30 -3.51 -5.69
CA VAL A 315 9.94 -2.78 -4.58
C VAL A 315 10.22 -1.34 -4.99
N SER A 316 9.91 -0.41 -4.08
CA SER A 316 10.18 1.01 -4.22
C SER A 316 10.98 1.53 -3.02
N PHE A 317 12.04 2.30 -3.21
CA PHE A 317 12.77 2.89 -2.06
C PHE A 317 13.53 4.16 -2.41
N TYR A 318 13.85 4.95 -1.39
CA TYR A 318 14.76 6.09 -1.51
C TYR A 318 16.21 5.67 -1.23
N TYR A 319 17.11 6.11 -2.11
CA TYR A 319 18.54 5.93 -2.02
C TYR A 319 19.24 7.29 -1.85
N MET A 320 19.33 7.70 -0.58
CA MET A 320 19.87 8.98 -0.14
C MET A 320 21.17 8.77 0.65
N ASP A 321 21.90 9.86 0.89
CA ASP A 321 23.13 9.87 1.68
C ASP A 321 22.88 9.52 3.16
N GLY A 322 23.95 9.18 3.89
CA GLY A 322 23.86 8.73 5.28
C GLY A 322 23.42 7.27 5.47
N TYR A 323 22.98 6.61 4.39
CA TYR A 323 22.58 5.20 4.40
C TYR A 323 23.58 4.26 3.70
N GLU A 324 24.82 4.72 3.46
CA GLU A 324 25.83 3.95 2.71
C GLU A 324 26.09 2.56 3.28
N LYS A 325 26.13 2.46 4.61
CA LYS A 325 26.38 1.20 5.31
C LYS A 325 25.28 0.15 5.10
N PHE A 326 24.08 0.57 4.72
CA PHE A 326 22.93 -0.32 4.49
C PHE A 326 22.76 -0.70 3.02
N ALA A 327 23.32 0.08 2.09
CA ALA A 327 23.12 -0.10 0.66
C ALA A 327 23.65 -1.44 0.14
N SER A 328 24.91 -1.78 0.44
CA SER A 328 25.50 -3.04 -0.03
C SER A 328 24.78 -4.29 0.51
N PRO A 329 24.47 -4.41 1.82
CA PRO A 329 23.66 -5.50 2.34
C PRO A 329 22.25 -5.57 1.73
N ALA A 330 21.55 -4.43 1.63
CA ALA A 330 20.18 -4.38 1.11
C ALA A 330 20.12 -4.86 -0.35
N PHE A 331 21.04 -4.36 -1.20
CA PHE A 331 21.08 -4.72 -2.61
C PHE A 331 21.54 -6.16 -2.83
N LYS A 332 22.37 -6.72 -1.94
CA LYS A 332 22.71 -8.14 -1.98
C LYS A 332 21.46 -8.99 -1.74
N LEU A 333 20.64 -8.65 -0.75
CA LEU A 333 19.37 -9.35 -0.51
C LEU A 333 18.37 -9.15 -1.64
N LEU A 334 18.26 -7.95 -2.23
CA LEU A 334 17.41 -7.73 -3.40
C LEU A 334 17.81 -8.61 -4.59
N LYS A 335 19.12 -8.79 -4.80
CA LYS A 335 19.66 -9.66 -5.85
C LYS A 335 19.28 -11.14 -5.67
N GLU A 336 19.07 -11.57 -4.42
CA GLU A 336 18.67 -12.94 -4.10
C GLU A 336 17.17 -13.20 -4.36
N ILE A 337 16.36 -12.15 -4.58
CA ILE A 337 14.92 -12.28 -4.85
C ILE A 337 14.70 -12.72 -6.31
N SER A 338 14.37 -13.99 -6.50
CA SER A 338 14.27 -14.62 -7.83
C SER A 338 13.14 -14.09 -8.71
N HIS A 339 12.05 -13.60 -8.11
CA HIS A 339 10.88 -13.08 -8.83
C HIS A 339 10.79 -11.55 -8.91
N LEU A 340 11.80 -10.81 -8.45
CA LEU A 340 11.79 -9.35 -8.51
C LEU A 340 11.67 -8.87 -9.97
N ARG A 341 10.60 -8.13 -10.29
CA ARG A 341 10.25 -7.67 -11.64
C ARG A 341 10.36 -6.17 -11.80
N GLU A 342 9.93 -5.40 -10.81
CA GLU A 342 9.90 -3.94 -10.89
C GLU A 342 10.64 -3.31 -9.72
N LEU A 343 11.47 -2.31 -10.04
CA LEU A 343 12.25 -1.56 -9.08
C LEU A 343 12.11 -0.06 -9.34
N ASP A 344 11.55 0.66 -8.37
CA ASP A 344 11.44 2.12 -8.40
C ASP A 344 12.39 2.73 -7.36
N ILE A 345 13.35 3.55 -7.79
CA ILE A 345 14.40 4.07 -6.92
C ILE A 345 14.39 5.60 -6.94
N GLY A 346 14.06 6.22 -5.81
CA GLY A 346 14.21 7.65 -5.63
C GLY A 346 15.66 8.00 -5.27
N VAL A 347 16.34 8.80 -6.09
CA VAL A 347 17.74 9.19 -5.89
C VAL A 347 17.87 10.71 -5.94
N ALA A 348 18.66 11.27 -5.02
CA ALA A 348 19.06 12.67 -5.06
C ALA A 348 20.54 12.78 -5.47
N GLU A 349 20.84 12.78 -6.77
CA GLU A 349 22.23 12.68 -7.27
C GLU A 349 23.07 13.92 -6.90
N SER A 350 22.45 15.11 -6.87
CA SER A 350 23.10 16.34 -6.41
C SER A 350 23.70 16.21 -5.01
N TYR A 351 23.02 15.52 -4.10
CA TYR A 351 23.55 15.27 -2.76
C TYR A 351 24.83 14.44 -2.81
N TRP A 352 24.82 13.33 -3.56
CA TRP A 352 26.01 12.49 -3.72
C TRP A 352 27.20 13.22 -4.34
N LYS A 353 26.95 14.12 -5.30
CA LYS A 353 27.98 14.97 -5.93
C LYS A 353 28.59 15.98 -4.98
N ASN A 354 27.76 16.54 -4.09
CA ASN A 354 28.16 17.58 -3.14
C ASN A 354 28.78 17.02 -1.85
N LEU A 355 28.76 15.70 -1.63
CA LEU A 355 29.45 15.09 -0.51
C LEU A 355 30.96 15.25 -0.67
N VAL A 356 31.57 15.98 0.26
CA VAL A 356 33.02 16.15 0.36
C VAL A 356 33.58 15.39 1.56
N LYS A 357 34.85 15.00 1.47
CA LYS A 357 35.62 14.47 2.60
C LYS A 357 36.14 15.62 3.48
N VAL A 358 36.85 15.28 4.55
CA VAL A 358 37.50 16.24 5.46
C VAL A 358 38.50 17.15 4.72
N ASP A 359 39.10 16.67 3.64
CA ASP A 359 40.04 17.41 2.79
C ASP A 359 39.36 18.22 1.66
N TRP A 360 38.03 18.40 1.73
CA TRP A 360 37.20 19.07 0.72
C TRP A 360 37.18 18.41 -0.66
N THR A 361 37.79 17.24 -0.83
CA THR A 361 37.69 16.50 -2.09
C THR A 361 36.33 15.80 -2.20
N PRO A 362 35.73 15.68 -3.42
CA PRO A 362 34.51 14.93 -3.60
C PRO A 362 34.67 13.49 -3.07
N LYS A 363 33.75 13.07 -2.19
CA LYS A 363 33.72 11.73 -1.62
C LYS A 363 33.51 10.68 -2.72
N TYR A 364 32.68 11.01 -3.72
CA TYR A 364 32.38 10.18 -4.87
C TYR A 364 32.56 10.99 -6.18
N PRO A 365 33.79 11.05 -6.73
CA PRO A 365 34.03 11.75 -8.00
C PRO A 365 33.22 11.19 -9.17
N ASP A 366 32.88 9.90 -9.09
CA ASP A 366 31.95 9.22 -9.98
C ASP A 366 30.80 8.69 -9.12
N VAL A 367 29.59 9.20 -9.37
CA VAL A 367 28.41 8.83 -8.58
C VAL A 367 28.07 7.35 -8.75
N LEU A 368 28.50 6.68 -9.82
CA LEU A 368 28.30 5.23 -9.98
C LEU A 368 29.20 4.39 -9.05
N LYS A 369 30.13 5.03 -8.33
CA LYS A 369 30.97 4.39 -7.30
C LYS A 369 30.39 4.50 -5.89
N VAL A 370 29.17 5.03 -5.73
CA VAL A 370 28.52 5.05 -4.42
C VAL A 370 28.30 3.62 -3.89
N PRO A 371 28.31 3.41 -2.56
CA PRO A 371 28.23 2.08 -1.97
C PRO A 371 26.98 1.32 -2.39
N GLY A 372 27.16 0.17 -3.05
CA GLY A 372 26.05 -0.67 -3.50
C GLY A 372 25.65 -0.48 -4.97
N ALA A 373 26.03 0.61 -5.64
CA ALA A 373 25.65 0.84 -7.05
C ALA A 373 26.08 -0.31 -7.98
N PHE A 374 27.26 -0.90 -7.76
CA PHE A 374 27.71 -2.08 -8.49
C PHE A 374 26.81 -3.32 -8.24
N THR A 375 26.40 -3.54 -7.00
CA THR A 375 25.50 -4.65 -6.65
C THR A 375 24.13 -4.45 -7.29
N LEU A 376 23.59 -3.23 -7.24
CA LEU A 376 22.34 -2.83 -7.89
C LEU A 376 22.38 -3.11 -9.40
N ARG A 377 23.47 -2.71 -10.07
CA ARG A 377 23.74 -3.00 -11.49
C ARG A 377 23.78 -4.51 -11.80
N SER A 378 24.12 -5.34 -10.82
CA SER A 378 24.24 -6.79 -10.97
C SER A 378 22.92 -7.56 -10.77
N ILE A 379 21.83 -6.89 -10.40
CA ILE A 379 20.50 -7.50 -10.33
C ILE A 379 20.06 -7.86 -11.75
N ARG A 380 19.42 -9.03 -11.91
CA ARG A 380 18.98 -9.59 -13.20
C ARG A 380 17.51 -9.96 -13.11
N GLY A 381 16.85 -10.07 -14.25
CA GLY A 381 15.44 -10.50 -14.32
C GLY A 381 14.41 -9.38 -14.06
N LEU A 382 14.88 -8.14 -13.88
CA LEU A 382 14.05 -6.95 -13.78
C LEU A 382 13.44 -6.64 -15.15
N LYS A 383 12.11 -6.47 -15.18
CA LYS A 383 11.36 -6.03 -16.36
C LYS A 383 11.32 -4.51 -16.44
N VAL A 384 11.20 -3.85 -15.30
CA VAL A 384 11.07 -2.39 -15.21
C VAL A 384 12.00 -1.87 -14.12
N VAL A 385 12.79 -0.86 -14.46
CA VAL A 385 13.60 -0.09 -13.50
C VAL A 385 13.33 1.37 -13.75
N ARG A 386 12.86 2.09 -12.75
CA ARG A 386 12.64 3.54 -12.83
C ARG A 386 13.47 4.24 -11.77
N PHE A 387 14.19 5.27 -12.19
CA PHE A 387 14.87 6.19 -11.29
C PHE A 387 14.09 7.49 -11.23
N HIS A 388 13.85 7.97 -10.01
CA HIS A 388 13.03 9.13 -9.69
C HIS A 388 13.92 10.21 -9.05
N GLY A 389 13.65 11.49 -9.31
CA GLY A 389 14.47 12.62 -8.84
C GLY A 389 15.57 13.07 -9.81
N ASP A 390 16.51 13.87 -9.33
CA ASP A 390 17.68 14.34 -10.10
C ASP A 390 18.72 13.22 -10.18
N CYS A 391 18.63 12.34 -11.18
CA CYS A 391 19.37 11.08 -11.20
C CYS A 391 19.84 10.64 -12.60
N GLU A 392 20.24 11.59 -13.44
CA GLU A 392 20.62 11.36 -14.83
C GLU A 392 21.75 10.33 -15.00
N THR A 393 22.74 10.32 -14.10
CA THR A 393 23.84 9.35 -14.17
C THR A 393 23.34 7.95 -13.84
N PHE A 394 22.43 7.80 -12.86
CA PHE A 394 21.84 6.51 -12.51
C PHE A 394 20.93 5.95 -13.60
N LYS A 395 20.19 6.80 -14.33
CA LYS A 395 19.36 6.37 -15.46
C LYS A 395 20.15 5.64 -16.55
N THR A 396 21.46 5.90 -16.67
CA THR A 396 22.34 5.19 -17.60
C THR A 396 22.51 3.69 -17.26
N LEU A 397 22.20 3.27 -16.04
CA LEU A 397 22.28 1.87 -15.59
C LEU A 397 21.09 1.01 -16.06
N ILE A 398 19.98 1.63 -16.46
CA ILE A 398 18.73 0.92 -16.80
C ILE A 398 18.92 -0.20 -17.84
N PRO A 399 19.62 0.01 -18.97
CA PRO A 399 19.75 -1.03 -20.00
C PRO A 399 20.46 -2.29 -19.50
N GLU A 400 21.37 -2.13 -18.54
CA GLU A 400 22.18 -3.23 -18.01
C GLU A 400 21.42 -4.05 -16.97
N MET A 401 20.56 -3.40 -16.20
CA MET A 401 19.71 -4.04 -15.19
C MET A 401 18.52 -4.78 -15.82
N THR A 402 17.93 -4.22 -16.88
CA THR A 402 16.80 -4.81 -17.61
C THR A 402 17.22 -5.88 -18.62
N GLY A 403 18.52 -5.98 -18.91
CA GLY A 403 19.02 -6.92 -19.90
C GLY A 403 18.59 -6.58 -21.33
N GLU A 404 18.18 -5.32 -21.58
CA GLU A 404 18.08 -4.76 -22.92
C GLU A 404 19.48 -4.76 -23.53
N LYS A 405 19.87 -5.92 -24.06
CA LYS A 405 21.06 -6.05 -24.90
C LYS A 405 20.88 -5.00 -25.97
N LYS A 406 21.71 -3.94 -25.94
CA LYS A 406 21.88 -3.03 -27.09
C LYS A 406 21.97 -3.96 -28.28
N LYS A 407 20.93 -3.99 -29.13
CA LYS A 407 20.93 -4.81 -30.33
C LYS A 407 22.21 -4.38 -31.04
N ALA A 408 23.26 -5.18 -30.91
CA ALA A 408 24.55 -4.84 -31.45
C ALA A 408 24.25 -4.60 -32.91
N LYS A 409 24.43 -3.36 -33.38
CA LYS A 409 24.18 -3.03 -34.79
C LYS A 409 24.97 -4.08 -35.54
N ALA A 410 24.25 -5.00 -36.19
CA ALA A 410 24.87 -6.12 -36.88
C ALA A 410 26.00 -5.52 -37.70
N PRO A 411 27.25 -6.00 -37.56
CA PRO A 411 28.38 -5.41 -38.27
C PRO A 411 27.94 -5.30 -39.72
N ARG A 412 27.82 -4.05 -40.20
CA ARG A 412 27.41 -3.75 -41.58
C ARG A 412 28.32 -4.60 -42.44
N LYS A 413 27.78 -5.66 -43.06
CA LYS A 413 28.53 -6.50 -44.00
C LYS A 413 29.16 -5.52 -44.99
N ARG A 414 30.47 -5.29 -44.86
CA ARG A 414 31.24 -4.59 -45.89
C ARG A 414 31.02 -5.43 -47.14
N LYS A 415 30.35 -4.86 -48.15
CA LYS A 415 30.31 -5.46 -49.50
C LYS A 415 31.76 -5.70 -49.86
N ALA A 416 32.16 -6.97 -49.95
CA ALA A 416 33.40 -7.35 -50.58
C ALA A 416 33.32 -6.81 -52.02
N LYS A 417 34.26 -5.92 -52.35
CA LYS A 417 34.53 -5.54 -53.73
C LYS A 417 35.15 -6.78 -54.36
N ALA A 418 34.46 -7.35 -55.34
CA ALA A 418 34.96 -8.46 -56.12
C ALA A 418 36.11 -7.95 -56.98
N ASP A 419 37.33 -8.35 -56.64
CA ASP A 419 38.41 -8.44 -57.62
C ASP A 419 38.58 -9.94 -57.88
N ALA A 420 38.28 -10.30 -59.12
CA ALA A 420 38.55 -11.61 -59.69
C ALA A 420 40.04 -11.72 -59.95
N ASP A 421 40.67 -12.84 -59.57
CA ASP A 421 41.54 -13.59 -60.47
C ASP A 421 41.95 -14.95 -59.86
N ASN A 422 41.65 -15.98 -60.66
CA ASN A 422 42.22 -17.32 -60.82
C ASN A 422 43.23 -17.88 -59.79
N ALA A 423 42.94 -19.09 -59.28
CA ALA A 423 43.73 -20.31 -59.54
C ALA A 423 43.10 -21.57 -58.88
N GLU A 424 43.41 -22.71 -59.51
CA GLU A 424 42.87 -24.06 -59.48
C GLU A 424 42.91 -24.89 -58.18
N PRO A 425 42.24 -26.08 -58.16
CA PRO A 425 41.98 -26.88 -56.98
C PRO A 425 43.01 -27.99 -56.73
N ALA A 426 43.19 -28.37 -55.46
CA ALA A 426 43.78 -29.64 -55.08
C ALA A 426 42.93 -30.31 -54.00
N GLU A 427 42.54 -31.54 -54.29
CA GLU A 427 41.97 -32.55 -53.40
C GLU A 427 42.94 -32.87 -52.26
N ASP A 428 42.44 -33.15 -51.05
CA ASP A 428 42.53 -34.50 -50.46
C ASP A 428 42.01 -34.61 -49.01
N ALA A 429 41.18 -35.64 -48.83
CA ALA A 429 41.23 -36.65 -47.78
C ALA A 429 41.18 -36.32 -46.26
N LYS A 430 40.08 -36.85 -45.67
CA LYS A 430 40.02 -37.81 -44.54
C LYS A 430 39.97 -37.35 -43.07
N ASN A 431 39.03 -38.03 -42.39
CA ASN A 431 38.98 -38.47 -40.97
C ASN A 431 38.86 -37.38 -39.89
N GLY A 432 38.13 -37.56 -38.80
CA GLY A 432 37.44 -38.70 -38.19
C GLY A 432 37.16 -38.35 -36.71
N GLU A 433 36.31 -39.15 -36.06
CA GLU A 433 36.10 -39.25 -34.58
C GLU A 433 35.46 -38.05 -33.87
N ASN A 434 34.21 -38.07 -33.40
CA ASN A 434 33.46 -39.03 -32.58
C ASN A 434 34.09 -39.33 -31.20
N VAL A 435 33.76 -38.52 -30.18
CA VAL A 435 33.92 -38.88 -28.77
C VAL A 435 32.64 -38.52 -28.00
N GLN A 436 31.81 -39.54 -27.79
CA GLN A 436 30.78 -39.57 -26.74
C GLN A 436 31.47 -39.72 -25.38
N LYS A 437 31.31 -38.74 -24.49
CA LYS A 437 31.63 -38.89 -23.06
C LYS A 437 30.39 -39.37 -22.30
N GLN A 438 30.40 -40.64 -21.92
CA GLN A 438 29.50 -41.21 -20.93
C GLN A 438 29.83 -40.63 -19.54
N ILE A 439 28.84 -40.09 -18.84
CA ILE A 439 28.93 -39.71 -17.43
C ILE A 439 28.19 -40.79 -16.63
N ALA A 440 28.94 -41.49 -15.78
CA ALA A 440 28.42 -42.49 -14.85
C ALA A 440 27.64 -41.84 -13.68
N PRO A 441 26.61 -42.51 -13.13
CA PRO A 441 25.84 -41.99 -12.00
C PRO A 441 26.53 -42.23 -10.65
N ALA A 442 26.52 -41.19 -9.80
CA ALA A 442 27.04 -41.19 -8.45
C ALA A 442 26.20 -42.06 -7.49
N LYS A 443 26.90 -42.86 -6.67
CA LYS A 443 26.36 -43.68 -5.59
C LYS A 443 25.70 -42.83 -4.49
N LYS A 444 24.41 -43.04 -4.23
CA LYS A 444 23.71 -42.58 -3.02
C LYS A 444 24.23 -43.37 -1.81
N LYS A 445 24.89 -42.68 -0.86
CA LYS A 445 25.10 -43.19 0.51
C LYS A 445 23.90 -42.80 1.38
N ALA A 446 23.17 -43.81 1.84
CA ALA A 446 22.16 -43.69 2.88
C ALA A 446 22.82 -43.32 4.22
N ARG A 447 22.33 -42.26 4.88
CA ARG A 447 22.71 -41.91 6.25
C ARG A 447 21.55 -42.27 7.16
N LYS A 448 21.77 -43.33 7.96
CA LYS A 448 20.89 -43.78 9.05
C LYS A 448 20.68 -42.65 10.05
N GLY A 449 19.44 -42.50 10.49
CA GLY A 449 19.05 -41.64 11.59
C GLY A 449 19.67 -42.10 12.91
N LYS A 450 19.81 -41.15 13.83
CA LYS A 450 20.05 -41.40 15.25
C LYS A 450 18.97 -40.63 16.01
N SER A 451 18.13 -41.39 16.70
CA SER A 451 17.19 -40.89 17.68
C SER A 451 17.95 -40.48 18.95
N THR A 452 17.56 -39.33 19.49
CA THR A 452 17.54 -39.03 20.92
C THR A 452 16.43 -38.02 21.13
#